data_AF-A0A538DCZ0-F1
#
_entry.id   AF-A0A538DCZ0-F1
#
_cell.length_a   1.000
_cell.length_b   1.000
_cell.length_c   1.000
_cell.angle_alpha   90.00
_cell.angle_beta   90.00
_cell.angle_gamma   90.00
#
_symmetry.space_group_name_H-M   'P 1'
#
loop_
_entity.id
_entity.type
_entity.pdbx_description
1 polymer ?
#
loop_
_entity_poly.entity_id
_entity_poly.type
_entity_poly.pdbx_seq_one_letter_code
_entity_poly.pdbx_strand_id
1 'polypeptide(L)'
;MSTVSPRSRSELLREIASLLLDDEIEGPLAVALADYSDGGPFDLSVRALPSNDPITALFGFLAPDEWVVFGVVTGGSAHHLDTCDGEPIPVRVAYLLDRRGLEVSVAKTGDAGAPMLIDLYGDPASLGRVPDTCRRVLGLPTSPPEADTQLLWALDWLDRVIADVIGRDLGAPPLGWRAIDLLHRGRPSRVAPWSIIRRECAAGLLEIGGISASDAQWMDDGMFSRQALAEYPELCETLVDLTALLPEETWHKMVDRLQRDHVV
;
A
#
# COMPACT_ATOMS: atom_id res chain seq x y z
N MET A 1 -42.80 2.39 23.75
CA MET A 1 -41.50 1.85 24.20
C MET A 1 -40.74 1.42 22.96
N SER A 2 -39.84 2.27 22.47
CA SER A 2 -39.01 1.94 21.30
C SER A 2 -37.89 1.01 21.77
N THR A 3 -37.98 -0.25 21.36
CA THR A 3 -36.91 -1.23 21.50
C THR A 3 -35.81 -0.86 20.52
N VAL A 4 -34.74 -0.24 21.01
CA VAL A 4 -33.49 -0.09 20.26
C VAL A 4 -32.89 -1.49 20.14
N SER A 5 -32.85 -2.05 18.93
CA SER A 5 -32.11 -3.29 18.67
C SER A 5 -30.65 -3.10 19.11
N PRO A 6 -29.99 -4.14 19.65
CA PRO A 6 -28.56 -4.07 19.91
C PRO A 6 -27.86 -3.70 18.59
N ARG A 7 -27.07 -2.61 18.61
CA ARG A 7 -26.26 -2.19 17.46
C ARG A 7 -25.37 -3.37 17.07
N SER A 8 -25.37 -3.72 15.79
CA SER A 8 -24.40 -4.68 15.30
C SER A 8 -22.98 -4.11 15.45
N ARG A 9 -21.99 -4.99 15.67
CA ARG A 9 -20.58 -4.61 15.82
C ARG A 9 -20.06 -3.68 14.73
N SER A 10 -20.53 -3.88 13.51
CA SER A 10 -20.14 -3.09 12.37
C SER A 10 -20.77 -1.72 12.33
N GLU A 11 -22.03 -1.58 12.75
CA GLU A 11 -22.65 -0.28 12.95
C GLU A 11 -21.88 0.51 14.00
N LEU A 12 -21.43 -0.14 15.09
CA LEU A 12 -20.61 0.52 16.10
C LEU A 12 -19.24 0.97 15.55
N LEU A 13 -18.51 0.09 14.85
CA LEU A 13 -17.23 0.46 14.24
C LEU A 13 -17.38 1.58 13.21
N ARG A 14 -18.47 1.59 12.46
CA ARG A 14 -18.82 2.65 11.51
C ARG A 14 -19.10 3.98 12.20
N GLU A 15 -19.83 3.96 13.31
CA GLU A 15 -20.07 5.15 14.12
C GLU A 15 -18.75 5.70 14.69
N ILE A 16 -17.89 4.83 15.23
CA ILE A 16 -16.57 5.22 15.74
C ILE A 16 -15.71 5.81 14.63
N ALA A 17 -15.60 5.14 13.48
CA ALA A 17 -14.86 5.63 12.32
C ALA A 17 -15.38 7.01 11.87
N SER A 18 -16.69 7.22 11.85
CA SER A 18 -17.28 8.51 11.48
C SER A 18 -16.96 9.61 12.49
N LEU A 19 -17.03 9.30 13.80
CA LEU A 19 -16.67 10.25 14.86
C LEU A 19 -15.20 10.68 14.79
N LEU A 20 -14.31 9.74 14.45
CA LEU A 20 -12.88 10.01 14.29
C LEU A 20 -12.54 10.91 13.09
N LEU A 21 -13.42 10.99 12.10
CA LEU A 21 -13.25 11.89 10.95
C LEU A 21 -13.65 13.34 11.26
N ASP A 22 -14.49 13.55 12.27
CA ASP A 22 -14.91 14.87 12.72
C ASP A 22 -13.93 15.51 13.72
N ASP A 23 -12.92 14.76 14.16
CA ASP A 23 -11.91 15.25 15.09
C ASP A 23 -10.92 16.19 14.38
N GLU A 24 -10.61 17.33 15.02
CA GLU A 24 -9.72 18.38 14.46
C GLU A 24 -8.24 18.06 14.66
N ILE A 25 -7.88 16.86 15.15
CA ILE A 25 -6.48 16.49 15.34
C ILE A 25 -5.78 16.43 13.99
N GLU A 26 -4.75 17.25 13.83
CA GLU A 26 -3.90 17.26 12.64
C GLU A 26 -3.01 16.01 12.56
N GLY A 27 -2.81 15.53 11.33
CA GLY A 27 -1.93 14.40 11.04
C GLY A 27 -2.59 13.02 11.23
N PRO A 28 -1.84 11.94 10.93
CA PRO A 28 -2.36 10.60 11.05
C PRO A 28 -2.46 10.13 12.51
N LEU A 29 -3.50 9.34 12.79
CA LEU A 29 -3.81 8.82 14.12
C LEU A 29 -3.80 7.29 14.09
N ALA A 30 -3.23 6.67 15.11
CA ALA A 30 -3.50 5.29 15.45
C ALA A 30 -4.66 5.22 16.44
N VAL A 31 -5.55 4.25 16.23
CA VAL A 31 -6.76 4.04 17.01
C VAL A 31 -6.78 2.59 17.49
N ALA A 32 -7.06 2.38 18.76
CA ALA A 32 -7.17 1.05 19.37
C ALA A 32 -8.36 0.95 20.30
N LEU A 33 -8.99 -0.24 20.33
CA LEU A 33 -10.02 -0.57 21.32
C LEU A 33 -9.67 -1.87 22.05
N ALA A 34 -9.77 -1.84 23.38
CA ALA A 34 -9.44 -2.98 24.25
C ALA A 34 -10.63 -3.93 24.53
N ASP A 35 -11.85 -3.45 24.36
CA ASP A 35 -13.06 -4.28 24.40
C ASP A 35 -14.18 -3.51 23.70
N TYR A 36 -15.03 -4.21 22.98
CA TYR A 36 -16.31 -3.67 22.55
C TYR A 36 -17.33 -4.81 22.49
N SER A 37 -18.25 -4.78 23.45
CA SER A 37 -19.42 -5.66 23.47
C SER A 37 -20.64 -4.90 22.96
N ASP A 38 -21.62 -5.61 22.41
CA ASP A 38 -22.83 -5.00 21.83
C ASP A 38 -23.58 -4.22 22.93
N GLY A 39 -23.44 -2.88 22.93
CA GLY A 39 -24.07 -1.96 23.87
C GLY A 39 -23.35 -1.73 25.22
N GLY A 40 -22.12 -2.23 25.40
CA GLY A 40 -21.30 -1.97 26.59
C GLY A 40 -20.38 -0.75 26.44
N PRO A 41 -19.81 -0.23 27.55
CA PRO A 41 -18.74 0.76 27.47
C PRO A 41 -17.51 0.13 26.78
N PHE A 42 -16.82 0.91 25.96
CA PHE A 42 -15.56 0.54 25.33
C PHE A 42 -14.47 1.53 25.73
N ASP A 43 -13.22 1.06 25.77
CA ASP A 43 -12.06 1.91 25.97
C ASP A 43 -11.43 2.23 24.60
N LEU A 44 -11.44 3.51 24.23
CA LEU A 44 -10.91 4.02 22.97
C LEU A 44 -9.60 4.76 23.25
N SER A 45 -8.51 4.24 22.69
CA SER A 45 -7.22 4.90 22.71
C SER A 45 -6.92 5.50 21.34
N VAL A 46 -6.64 6.80 21.31
CA VAL A 46 -6.22 7.53 20.11
C VAL A 46 -4.84 8.12 20.34
N ARG A 47 -3.94 7.97 19.37
CA ARG A 47 -2.58 8.51 19.43
C ARG A 47 -2.17 9.10 18.09
N ALA A 48 -1.66 10.33 18.11
CA ALA A 48 -1.03 10.92 16.94
C ALA A 48 0.25 10.15 16.57
N LEU A 49 0.40 9.85 15.27
CA LEU A 49 1.59 9.19 14.73
C LEU A 49 2.68 10.23 14.41
N PRO A 50 3.96 9.88 14.60
CA PRO A 50 5.07 10.83 14.46
C PRO A 50 5.45 11.15 13.00
N SER A 51 4.93 10.40 12.02
CA SER A 51 5.21 10.57 10.60
C SER A 51 3.94 10.85 9.82
N ASN A 52 4.08 11.53 8.68
CA ASN A 52 2.98 11.75 7.74
C ASN A 52 2.52 10.47 7.05
N ASP A 53 3.42 9.49 6.88
CA ASP A 53 3.04 8.14 6.43
C ASP A 53 2.69 7.29 7.67
N PRO A 54 1.40 7.00 7.93
CA PRO A 54 1.00 6.21 9.09
C PRO A 54 1.57 4.78 9.07
N ILE A 55 1.89 4.24 7.89
CA ILE A 55 2.30 2.86 7.74
C ILE A 55 3.70 2.65 8.30
N THR A 56 4.64 3.52 7.94
CA THR A 56 6.03 3.42 8.38
C THR A 56 6.17 3.64 9.89
N ALA A 57 5.34 4.49 10.50
CA ALA A 57 5.31 4.66 11.95
C ALA A 57 4.87 3.42 12.74
N LEU A 58 4.21 2.46 12.07
CA LEU A 58 3.66 1.26 12.70
C LEU A 58 4.50 0.00 12.47
N PHE A 59 5.56 0.09 11.67
CA PHE A 59 6.45 -1.06 11.44
C PHE A 59 7.06 -1.56 12.75
N GLY A 60 7.03 -2.88 12.92
CA GLY A 60 7.53 -3.53 14.14
C GLY A 60 6.59 -3.46 15.34
N PHE A 61 5.50 -2.68 15.28
CA PHE A 61 4.54 -2.61 16.38
C PHE A 61 3.61 -3.82 16.38
N LEU A 62 3.42 -4.41 17.56
CA LEU A 62 2.45 -5.47 17.81
C LEU A 62 1.51 -5.00 18.92
N ALA A 63 0.22 -4.98 18.61
CA ALA A 63 -0.82 -4.64 19.55
C ALA A 63 -0.90 -5.71 20.65
N PRO A 64 -1.06 -5.31 21.91
CA PRO A 64 -1.39 -6.23 23.00
C PRO A 64 -2.65 -7.06 22.69
N ASP A 65 -2.76 -8.23 23.31
CA ASP A 65 -3.87 -9.18 23.07
C ASP A 65 -5.23 -8.63 23.50
N GLU A 66 -5.23 -7.73 24.49
CA GLU A 66 -6.42 -7.00 24.89
C GLU A 66 -6.95 -6.08 23.78
N TRP A 67 -6.13 -5.58 22.85
CA TRP A 67 -6.64 -4.75 21.76
C TRP A 67 -7.38 -5.61 20.73
N VAL A 68 -8.70 -5.51 20.73
CA VAL A 68 -9.59 -6.25 19.84
C VAL A 68 -9.77 -5.56 18.49
N VAL A 69 -9.60 -4.23 18.43
CA VAL A 69 -9.66 -3.45 17.20
C VAL A 69 -8.45 -2.54 17.11
N PHE A 70 -7.90 -2.41 15.91
CA PHE A 70 -6.88 -1.44 15.59
C PHE A 70 -7.19 -0.77 14.25
N GLY A 71 -6.79 0.49 14.11
CA GLY A 71 -7.02 1.23 12.90
C GLY A 71 -6.22 2.51 12.80
N VAL A 72 -6.37 3.16 11.66
CA VAL A 72 -5.67 4.39 11.32
C VAL A 72 -6.66 5.41 10.79
N VAL A 73 -6.49 6.66 11.22
CA VAL A 73 -7.10 7.83 10.58
C VAL A 73 -6.00 8.56 9.84
N THR A 74 -6.18 8.85 8.56
CA THR A 74 -5.18 9.57 7.76
C THR A 74 -5.83 10.52 6.78
N GLY A 75 -5.13 11.63 6.51
CA GLY A 75 -5.45 12.50 5.39
C GLY A 75 -4.89 11.97 4.07
N GLY A 76 -5.42 12.46 2.96
CA GLY A 76 -4.96 12.17 1.62
C GLY A 76 -5.68 13.01 0.57
N SER A 77 -5.44 12.66 -0.69
CA SER A 77 -6.07 13.26 -1.85
C SER A 77 -6.80 12.18 -2.65
N ALA A 78 -8.05 12.44 -3.01
CA ALA A 78 -8.85 11.57 -3.86
C ALA A 78 -8.96 12.17 -5.26
N HIS A 79 -8.77 11.34 -6.29
CA HIS A 79 -9.02 11.70 -7.67
C HIS A 79 -10.37 11.14 -8.13
N HIS A 80 -11.05 11.88 -9.00
CA HIS A 80 -12.29 11.41 -9.59
C HIS A 80 -11.99 10.32 -10.64
N LEU A 81 -12.64 9.16 -10.54
CA LEU A 81 -12.39 8.04 -11.46
C LEU A 81 -12.73 8.38 -12.92
N ASP A 82 -13.77 9.19 -13.14
CA ASP A 82 -14.18 9.59 -14.49
C ASP A 82 -13.41 10.81 -15.02
N THR A 83 -12.54 11.42 -14.22
CA THR A 83 -11.85 12.66 -14.60
C THR A 83 -10.44 12.66 -14.04
N CYS A 84 -9.55 11.94 -14.74
CA CYS A 84 -8.15 11.82 -14.36
C CYS A 84 -7.42 13.18 -14.28
N ASP A 85 -7.87 14.18 -15.04
CA ASP A 85 -7.30 15.55 -15.04
C ASP A 85 -7.95 16.49 -14.00
N GLY A 86 -8.89 16.00 -13.19
CA GLY A 86 -9.54 16.80 -12.16
C GLY A 86 -8.59 17.13 -11.01
N GLU A 87 -8.77 18.31 -10.39
CA GLU A 87 -8.02 18.66 -9.18
C GLU A 87 -8.31 17.64 -8.06
N PRO A 88 -7.28 17.07 -7.41
CA PRO A 88 -7.47 16.17 -6.30
C PRO A 88 -8.24 16.83 -5.16
N ILE A 89 -9.22 16.11 -4.61
CA ILE A 89 -10.06 16.58 -3.51
C ILE A 89 -9.43 16.09 -2.19
N PRO A 90 -9.26 16.97 -1.18
CA PRO A 90 -8.78 16.54 0.12
C PRO A 90 -9.77 15.57 0.77
N VAL A 91 -9.25 14.47 1.27
CA VAL A 91 -10.01 13.40 1.92
C VAL A 91 -9.37 13.02 3.24
N ARG A 92 -10.20 12.74 4.23
CA ARG A 92 -9.80 12.07 5.47
C ARG A 92 -10.43 10.70 5.52
N VAL A 93 -9.65 9.67 5.79
CA VAL A 93 -10.08 8.27 5.81
C VAL A 93 -9.82 7.69 7.18
N ALA A 94 -10.80 6.99 7.74
CA ALA A 94 -10.68 6.16 8.94
C ALA A 94 -10.86 4.70 8.55
N TYR A 95 -9.83 3.89 8.77
CA TYR A 95 -9.86 2.44 8.57
C TYR A 95 -9.74 1.75 9.92
N LEU A 96 -10.68 0.87 10.26
CA LEU A 96 -10.69 0.07 11.48
C LEU A 96 -10.80 -1.42 11.14
N LEU A 97 -10.05 -2.25 11.86
CA LEU A 97 -10.02 -3.70 11.72
C LEU A 97 -10.18 -4.37 13.10
N ASP A 98 -11.13 -5.28 13.21
CA ASP A 98 -11.27 -6.23 14.33
C ASP A 98 -10.34 -7.43 14.11
N ARG A 99 -9.78 -7.99 15.19
CA ARG A 99 -9.07 -9.29 15.20
C ARG A 99 -9.87 -10.45 14.56
N ARG A 100 -11.20 -10.34 14.49
CA ARG A 100 -12.08 -11.30 13.81
C ARG A 100 -12.16 -11.12 12.28
N GLY A 101 -11.47 -10.12 11.73
CA GLY A 101 -11.47 -9.81 10.30
C GLY A 101 -12.61 -8.90 9.85
N LEU A 102 -13.35 -8.27 10.78
CA LEU A 102 -14.33 -7.24 10.42
C LEU A 102 -13.61 -5.93 10.10
N GLU A 103 -13.86 -5.39 8.92
CA GLU A 103 -13.21 -4.19 8.40
C GLU A 103 -14.24 -3.09 8.15
N VAL A 104 -13.86 -1.86 8.49
CA VAL A 104 -14.66 -0.66 8.22
C VAL A 104 -13.72 0.41 7.69
N SER A 105 -14.08 1.01 6.56
CA SER A 105 -13.44 2.20 6.03
C SER A 105 -14.50 3.28 5.85
N VAL A 106 -14.22 4.50 6.30
CA VAL A 106 -15.10 5.65 6.10
C VAL A 106 -14.23 6.80 5.61
N ALA A 107 -14.72 7.55 4.62
CA ALA A 107 -14.02 8.71 4.09
C ALA A 107 -14.88 9.97 4.22
N LYS A 108 -14.23 11.13 4.38
CA LYS A 108 -14.88 12.43 4.34
C LYS A 108 -14.11 13.32 3.38
N THR A 109 -14.80 13.91 2.42
CA THR A 109 -14.23 14.80 1.41
C THR A 109 -14.55 16.25 1.74
N GLY A 110 -13.53 17.09 1.86
CA GLY A 110 -13.64 18.54 2.11
C GLY A 110 -14.45 18.99 3.34
N ASP A 111 -14.64 20.31 3.48
CA ASP A 111 -15.25 20.95 4.65
C ASP A 111 -16.80 20.93 4.68
N ALA A 112 -17.47 20.51 3.60
CA ALA A 112 -18.92 20.72 3.44
C ALA A 112 -19.73 19.48 3.00
N GLY A 113 -19.09 18.32 2.79
CA GLY A 113 -19.78 17.07 2.47
C GLY A 113 -20.13 16.27 3.73
N ALA A 114 -21.32 15.67 3.77
CA ALA A 114 -21.57 14.57 4.71
C ALA A 114 -20.52 13.47 4.45
N PRO A 115 -19.96 12.80 5.49
CA PRO A 115 -18.96 11.76 5.30
C PRO A 115 -19.49 10.71 4.31
N MET A 116 -18.73 10.47 3.26
CA MET A 116 -19.05 9.46 2.28
C MET A 116 -18.59 8.12 2.82
N LEU A 117 -19.56 7.29 3.17
CA LEU A 117 -19.26 5.94 3.60
C LEU A 117 -18.74 5.14 2.40
N ILE A 118 -17.44 4.80 2.42
CA ILE A 118 -16.87 3.82 1.49
C ILE A 118 -17.08 2.46 2.15
N ASP A 119 -18.29 1.90 2.03
CA ASP A 119 -18.53 0.56 2.55
C ASP A 119 -17.66 -0.44 1.79
N LEU A 120 -16.56 -0.88 2.39
CA LEU A 120 -15.75 -2.00 1.92
C LEU A 120 -16.37 -3.33 2.36
N TYR A 121 -17.69 -3.36 2.56
CA TYR A 121 -18.44 -4.55 2.91
C TYR A 121 -18.48 -5.48 1.70
N GLY A 122 -17.47 -6.34 1.60
CA GLY A 122 -17.37 -7.32 0.53
C GLY A 122 -16.16 -8.23 0.69
N ASP A 123 -16.36 -9.49 0.32
CA ASP A 123 -15.29 -10.39 -0.11
C ASP A 123 -14.89 -9.97 -1.53
N PRO A 124 -13.61 -9.68 -1.84
CA PRO A 124 -12.42 -9.95 -1.04
C PRO A 124 -12.03 -8.87 -0.04
N ALA A 125 -11.36 -9.32 1.03
CA ALA A 125 -10.76 -8.51 2.08
C ALA A 125 -9.96 -7.33 1.51
N SER A 126 -10.07 -6.15 2.14
CA SER A 126 -9.44 -4.94 1.61
C SER A 126 -7.93 -5.14 1.45
N LEU A 127 -7.42 -4.83 0.26
CA LEU A 127 -6.01 -4.91 -0.09
C LEU A 127 -5.37 -3.52 -0.02
N GLY A 128 -4.11 -3.47 0.36
CA GLY A 128 -3.31 -2.25 0.36
C GLY A 128 -2.52 -2.04 1.64
N ARG A 129 -1.70 -0.99 1.63
CA ARG A 129 -0.71 -0.72 2.69
C ARG A 129 -1.35 -0.53 4.07
N VAL A 130 -2.48 0.17 4.16
CA VAL A 130 -3.20 0.42 5.44
C VAL A 130 -3.85 -0.85 6.00
N PRO A 131 -4.68 -1.61 5.25
CA PRO A 131 -5.21 -2.89 5.70
C PRO A 131 -4.14 -3.88 6.16
N ASP A 132 -3.06 -4.02 5.40
CA ASP A 132 -1.96 -4.92 5.73
C ASP A 132 -1.28 -4.55 7.05
N THR A 133 -0.97 -3.26 7.21
CA THR A 133 -0.34 -2.76 8.44
C THR A 133 -1.23 -3.02 9.64
N CYS A 134 -2.53 -2.75 9.55
CA CYS A 134 -3.47 -3.01 10.65
C CYS A 134 -3.55 -4.50 10.98
N ARG A 135 -3.57 -5.38 9.97
CA ARG A 135 -3.52 -6.84 10.17
C ARG A 135 -2.23 -7.24 10.90
N ARG A 136 -1.08 -6.79 10.44
CA ARG A 136 0.22 -7.11 11.06
C ARG A 136 0.33 -6.57 12.48
N VAL A 137 -0.18 -5.37 12.76
CA VAL A 137 -0.26 -4.81 14.11
C VAL A 137 -1.11 -5.70 15.03
N LEU A 138 -2.22 -6.25 14.54
CA LEU A 138 -3.05 -7.21 15.30
C LEU A 138 -2.50 -8.66 15.29
N GLY A 139 -1.32 -8.90 14.71
CA GLY A 139 -0.73 -10.23 14.57
C GLY A 139 -1.43 -11.14 13.56
N LEU A 140 -2.31 -10.60 12.72
CA LEU A 140 -3.04 -11.32 11.68
C LEU A 140 -2.20 -11.50 10.41
N PRO A 141 -2.46 -12.55 9.60
CA PRO A 141 -1.87 -12.70 8.28
C PRO A 141 -2.48 -11.71 7.28
N THR A 142 -1.71 -11.30 6.28
CA THR A 142 -2.21 -10.57 5.12
C THR A 142 -2.52 -11.50 3.95
N SER A 143 -3.25 -11.00 2.95
CA SER A 143 -3.53 -11.74 1.72
C SER A 143 -2.22 -12.08 0.99
N PRO A 144 -2.09 -13.28 0.41
CA PRO A 144 -0.87 -13.71 -0.27
C PRO A 144 -0.48 -12.76 -1.41
N PRO A 145 0.80 -12.78 -1.85
CA PRO A 145 1.23 -12.01 -3.01
C PRO A 145 0.41 -12.35 -4.26
N GLU A 146 -0.03 -11.33 -4.99
CA GLU A 146 -0.74 -11.48 -6.26
C GLU A 146 0.23 -11.54 -7.44
N ALA A 147 1.23 -10.67 -7.43
CA ALA A 147 2.31 -10.65 -8.41
C ALA A 147 3.44 -11.58 -8.00
N ASP A 148 4.18 -12.09 -8.98
CA ASP A 148 5.44 -12.79 -8.74
C ASP A 148 6.62 -11.81 -8.62
N THR A 149 7.80 -12.34 -8.26
CA THR A 149 9.02 -11.52 -8.15
C THR A 149 9.60 -11.09 -9.49
N GLN A 150 9.16 -11.66 -10.62
CA GLN A 150 9.61 -11.21 -11.94
C GLN A 150 9.15 -9.79 -12.20
N LEU A 151 7.93 -9.44 -11.78
CA LEU A 151 7.42 -8.07 -11.86
C LEU A 151 8.31 -7.09 -11.08
N LEU A 152 8.67 -7.41 -9.83
CA LEU A 152 9.58 -6.58 -9.02
C LEU A 152 10.88 -6.28 -9.78
N TRP A 153 11.50 -7.32 -10.32
CA TRP A 153 12.72 -7.11 -11.08
C TRP A 153 12.45 -6.34 -12.35
N ALA A 154 11.38 -6.63 -13.10
CA ALA A 154 11.06 -5.86 -14.31
C ALA A 154 10.97 -4.36 -14.01
N LEU A 155 10.24 -3.97 -12.96
CA LEU A 155 10.09 -2.59 -12.53
C LEU A 155 11.44 -1.96 -12.11
N ASP A 156 12.27 -2.65 -11.31
CA ASP A 156 13.63 -2.18 -10.98
C ASP A 156 14.49 -1.91 -12.23
N TRP A 157 14.36 -2.74 -13.28
CA TRP A 157 15.11 -2.49 -14.51
C TRP A 157 14.54 -1.32 -15.29
N LEU A 158 13.21 -1.24 -15.42
CA LEU A 158 12.58 -0.14 -16.15
C LEU A 158 12.85 1.20 -15.47
N ASP A 159 12.85 1.25 -14.14
CA ASP A 159 13.25 2.43 -13.36
C ASP A 159 14.68 2.87 -13.68
N ARG A 160 15.64 1.93 -13.70
CA ARG A 160 17.03 2.22 -14.10
C ARG A 160 17.14 2.71 -15.56
N VAL A 161 16.31 2.17 -16.46
CA VAL A 161 16.26 2.62 -17.86
C VAL A 161 15.74 4.05 -17.94
N ILE A 162 14.65 4.37 -17.23
CA ILE A 162 14.10 5.73 -17.15
C ILE A 162 15.15 6.69 -16.58
N ALA A 163 15.80 6.32 -15.47
CA ALA A 163 16.84 7.13 -14.84
C ALA A 163 18.01 7.40 -15.80
N ASP A 164 18.49 6.41 -16.56
CA ASP A 164 19.56 6.62 -17.54
C ASP A 164 19.09 7.51 -18.70
N VAL A 165 17.88 7.29 -19.22
CA VAL A 165 17.32 8.09 -20.32
C VAL A 165 17.17 9.56 -19.92
N ILE A 166 16.58 9.84 -18.76
CA ILE A 166 16.34 11.20 -18.26
C ILE A 166 17.65 11.88 -17.83
N GLY A 167 18.61 11.12 -17.30
CA GLY A 167 19.89 11.64 -16.85
C GLY A 167 20.87 12.05 -17.95
N ARG A 168 20.53 11.85 -19.23
CA ARG A 168 21.42 12.14 -20.36
C ARG A 168 21.43 13.60 -20.76
N ASP A 169 22.60 14.06 -21.19
CA ASP A 169 22.76 15.39 -21.79
C ASP A 169 21.89 15.56 -23.04
N LEU A 170 21.30 16.75 -23.16
CA LEU A 170 20.54 17.13 -24.35
C LEU A 170 21.42 17.00 -25.61
N GLY A 171 20.96 16.21 -26.59
CA GLY A 171 21.67 15.96 -27.84
C GLY A 171 22.62 14.75 -27.81
N ALA A 172 22.74 14.05 -26.68
CA ALA A 172 23.40 12.74 -26.65
C ALA A 172 22.67 11.74 -27.56
N PRO A 173 23.40 10.78 -28.18
CA PRO A 173 22.75 9.74 -28.97
C PRO A 173 21.81 8.91 -28.08
N PRO A 174 20.69 8.41 -28.64
CA PRO A 174 19.74 7.62 -27.89
C PRO A 174 20.35 6.30 -27.42
N LEU A 175 19.78 5.72 -26.36
CA LEU A 175 20.21 4.43 -25.86
C LEU A 175 19.94 3.33 -26.89
N GLY A 176 21.01 2.62 -27.26
CA GLY A 176 20.92 1.40 -28.02
C GLY A 176 20.59 0.22 -27.11
N TRP A 177 19.94 -0.80 -27.67
CA TRP A 177 19.54 -2.03 -26.96
C TRP A 177 20.60 -2.62 -26.03
N ARG A 178 21.87 -2.68 -26.46
CA ARG A 178 22.95 -3.26 -25.64
C ARG A 178 23.16 -2.51 -24.32
N ALA A 179 22.99 -1.19 -24.30
CA ALA A 179 23.11 -0.41 -23.07
C ALA A 179 21.93 -0.68 -22.14
N ILE A 180 20.72 -0.75 -22.69
CA ILE A 180 19.50 -1.10 -21.94
C ILE A 180 19.57 -2.51 -21.34
N ASP A 181 20.01 -3.50 -22.12
CA ASP A 181 20.20 -4.88 -21.66
C ASP A 181 21.25 -5.00 -20.55
N LEU A 182 22.27 -4.12 -20.55
CA LEU A 182 23.28 -4.08 -19.49
C LEU A 182 22.69 -3.59 -18.15
N LEU A 183 21.71 -2.70 -18.17
CA LEU A 183 21.02 -2.21 -16.96
C LEU A 183 20.19 -3.30 -16.28
N HIS A 184 19.84 -4.37 -17.02
CA HIS A 184 19.15 -5.52 -16.49
C HIS A 184 20.08 -6.49 -15.72
N ARG A 185 21.41 -6.35 -15.85
CA ARG A 185 22.38 -7.34 -15.34
C ARG A 185 22.58 -7.24 -13.83
N GLY A 186 22.55 -8.40 -13.16
CA GLY A 186 22.67 -8.55 -11.70
C GLY A 186 21.64 -9.51 -11.08
N ARG A 187 20.68 -9.99 -11.88
CA ARG A 187 19.52 -10.76 -11.39
C ARG A 187 19.82 -12.24 -11.14
N PRO A 188 19.16 -12.85 -10.16
CA PRO A 188 19.06 -14.30 -10.09
C PRO A 188 18.33 -14.82 -11.35
N SER A 189 18.89 -15.85 -11.99
CA SER A 189 18.32 -16.46 -13.21
C SER A 189 17.06 -17.28 -12.95
N ARG A 190 16.50 -17.24 -11.74
CA ARG A 190 15.33 -18.00 -11.30
C ARG A 190 14.40 -17.09 -10.52
N VAL A 191 13.10 -17.20 -10.83
CA VAL A 191 12.01 -16.63 -10.03
C VAL A 191 12.12 -17.22 -8.63
N ALA A 192 12.45 -16.38 -7.65
CA ALA A 192 12.47 -16.78 -6.26
C ALA A 192 11.09 -16.52 -5.67
N PRO A 193 10.56 -17.38 -4.78
CA PRO A 193 9.37 -17.04 -4.02
C PRO A 193 9.59 -15.76 -3.20
N TRP A 194 8.52 -14.98 -2.97
CA TRP A 194 8.57 -13.80 -2.11
C TRP A 194 9.14 -14.07 -0.71
N SER A 195 8.89 -15.25 -0.15
CA SER A 195 9.47 -15.68 1.13
C SER A 195 11.01 -15.75 1.14
N ILE A 196 11.65 -15.96 -0.01
CA ILE A 196 13.10 -15.95 -0.15
C ILE A 196 13.60 -14.51 -0.22
N ILE A 197 13.01 -13.68 -1.09
CA ILE A 197 13.36 -12.26 -1.24
C ILE A 197 13.21 -11.52 0.10
N ARG A 198 12.08 -11.72 0.79
CA ARG A 198 11.84 -11.13 2.11
C ARG A 198 12.86 -11.57 3.15
N ARG A 199 13.27 -12.85 3.13
CA ARG A 199 14.27 -13.37 4.07
C ARG A 199 15.67 -12.84 3.80
N GLU A 200 16.06 -12.72 2.53
CA GLU A 200 17.33 -12.10 2.15
C GLU A 200 17.35 -10.62 2.55
N CYS A 201 16.23 -9.91 2.36
CA CYS A 201 16.09 -8.54 2.83
C CYS A 201 16.17 -8.42 4.36
N ALA A 202 15.45 -9.27 5.08
CA ALA A 202 15.51 -9.34 6.55
C ALA A 202 16.90 -9.72 7.08
N ALA A 203 17.70 -10.44 6.30
CA ALA A 203 19.08 -10.78 6.62
C ALA A 203 20.10 -9.70 6.20
N GLY A 204 19.67 -8.61 5.55
CA GLY A 204 20.55 -7.58 4.99
C GLY A 204 21.40 -8.05 3.80
N LEU A 205 21.00 -9.14 3.14
CA LEU A 205 21.67 -9.70 1.97
C LEU A 205 21.12 -9.12 0.65
N LEU A 206 19.92 -8.54 0.71
CA LEU A 206 19.25 -7.91 -0.42
C LEU A 206 18.65 -6.58 0.03
N GLU A 207 18.91 -5.51 -0.72
CA GLU A 207 18.30 -4.22 -0.49
C GLU A 207 17.03 -4.08 -1.34
N ILE A 208 15.93 -3.68 -0.70
CA ILE A 208 14.69 -3.29 -1.36
C ILE A 208 14.40 -1.86 -0.94
N GLY A 209 14.11 -0.98 -1.91
CA GLY A 209 13.81 0.42 -1.65
C GLY A 209 12.70 0.58 -0.61
N GLY A 210 12.87 1.52 0.32
CA GLY A 210 11.86 1.83 1.34
C GLY A 210 11.65 0.78 2.44
N ILE A 211 12.34 -0.37 2.41
CA ILE A 211 12.14 -1.47 3.38
C ILE A 211 13.45 -1.79 4.11
N SER A 212 13.48 -1.57 5.42
CA SER A 212 14.64 -1.99 6.24
C SER A 212 14.59 -3.49 6.56
N ALA A 213 15.73 -4.05 6.98
CA ALA A 213 15.83 -5.44 7.39
C ALA A 213 14.87 -5.79 8.55
N SER A 214 14.70 -4.89 9.53
CA SER A 214 13.75 -5.09 10.63
C SER A 214 12.30 -5.06 10.16
N ASP A 215 11.98 -4.22 9.18
CA ASP A 215 10.61 -4.14 8.65
C ASP A 215 10.29 -5.42 7.87
N ALA A 216 11.21 -5.87 7.01
CA ALA A 216 11.08 -7.13 6.29
C ALA A 216 10.92 -8.35 7.21
N GLN A 217 11.56 -8.32 8.39
CA GLN A 217 11.39 -9.37 9.41
C GLN A 217 9.98 -9.37 10.02
N TRP A 218 9.39 -8.19 10.22
CA TRP A 218 8.06 -8.04 10.80
C TRP A 218 6.93 -8.31 9.80
N MET A 219 7.13 -7.97 8.52
CA MET A 219 6.18 -8.24 7.42
C MET A 219 6.04 -9.74 7.15
N ASP A 220 4.87 -10.13 6.66
CA ASP A 220 4.69 -11.40 5.94
C ASP A 220 4.88 -11.20 4.43
N ASP A 221 4.79 -12.28 3.66
CA ASP A 221 5.10 -12.24 2.23
C ASP A 221 4.12 -11.34 1.45
N GLY A 222 2.84 -11.32 1.84
CA GLY A 222 1.79 -10.53 1.21
C GLY A 222 2.05 -9.04 1.32
N MET A 223 2.22 -8.54 2.55
CA MET A 223 2.54 -7.14 2.81
C MET A 223 3.88 -6.74 2.17
N PHE A 224 4.91 -7.59 2.32
CA PHE A 224 6.22 -7.31 1.77
C PHE A 224 6.18 -7.16 0.25
N SER A 225 5.46 -8.04 -0.45
CA SER A 225 5.34 -7.97 -1.92
C SER A 225 4.71 -6.66 -2.39
N ARG A 226 3.60 -6.24 -1.77
CA ARG A 226 2.92 -4.99 -2.09
C ARG A 226 3.78 -3.77 -1.76
N GLN A 227 4.51 -3.77 -0.65
CA GLN A 227 5.42 -2.66 -0.33
C GLN A 227 6.61 -2.59 -1.26
N ALA A 228 7.20 -3.72 -1.63
CA ALA A 228 8.33 -3.76 -2.54
C ALA A 228 7.96 -3.25 -3.94
N LEU A 229 6.71 -3.46 -4.36
CA LEU A 229 6.20 -2.97 -5.65
C LEU A 229 5.72 -1.51 -5.59
N ALA A 230 5.23 -1.03 -4.44
CA ALA A 230 4.66 0.30 -4.30
C ALA A 230 5.66 1.46 -4.48
N GLU A 231 6.96 1.19 -4.44
CA GLU A 231 8.01 2.19 -4.74
C GLU A 231 8.11 2.51 -6.25
N TYR A 232 7.56 1.64 -7.10
CA TYR A 232 7.63 1.80 -8.55
C TYR A 232 6.32 2.36 -9.12
N PRO A 233 6.38 3.16 -10.20
CA PRO A 233 5.20 3.51 -10.96
C PRO A 233 4.53 2.26 -11.55
N GLU A 234 3.24 2.39 -11.88
CA GLU A 234 2.52 1.31 -12.54
C GLU A 234 3.20 0.93 -13.87
N LEU A 235 3.20 -0.37 -14.17
CA LEU A 235 3.91 -0.89 -15.35
C LEU A 235 3.40 -0.24 -16.64
N CYS A 236 2.08 -0.05 -16.76
CA CYS A 236 1.49 0.59 -17.93
C CYS A 236 1.97 2.03 -18.13
N GLU A 237 2.07 2.81 -17.06
CA GLU A 237 2.54 4.20 -17.10
C GLU A 237 4.01 4.25 -17.51
N THR A 238 4.82 3.42 -16.86
CA THR A 238 6.25 3.24 -17.17
C THR A 238 6.47 2.91 -18.66
N LEU A 239 5.64 2.02 -19.21
CA LEU A 239 5.72 1.61 -20.61
C LEU A 239 5.31 2.74 -21.57
N VAL A 240 4.30 3.54 -21.22
CA VAL A 240 3.89 4.71 -22.01
C VAL A 240 5.03 5.72 -22.10
N ASP A 241 5.66 6.04 -20.98
CA ASP A 241 6.79 6.98 -20.94
C ASP A 241 7.97 6.47 -21.77
N LEU A 242 8.35 5.21 -21.60
CA LEU A 242 9.46 4.62 -22.34
C LEU A 242 9.19 4.50 -23.85
N THR A 243 7.94 4.36 -24.26
CA THR A 243 7.56 4.39 -25.69
C THR A 243 7.86 5.75 -26.31
N ALA A 244 7.65 6.84 -25.56
CA ALA A 244 7.94 8.20 -26.03
C ALA A 244 9.44 8.52 -26.03
N LEU A 245 10.20 7.88 -25.16
CA LEU A 245 11.62 8.22 -24.93
C LEU A 245 12.61 7.36 -25.71
N LEU A 246 12.25 6.13 -26.08
CA LEU A 246 13.16 5.18 -26.74
C LEU A 246 12.97 5.13 -28.26
N PRO A 247 14.04 4.88 -29.04
CA PRO A 247 13.90 4.54 -30.45
C PRO A 247 13.06 3.28 -30.66
N GLU A 248 12.25 3.25 -31.71
CA GLU A 248 11.31 2.17 -32.02
C GLU A 248 11.97 0.77 -32.02
N GLU A 249 13.16 0.61 -32.59
CA GLU A 249 13.88 -0.67 -32.61
C GLU A 249 14.26 -1.12 -31.18
N THR A 250 14.68 -0.18 -30.35
CA THR A 250 15.08 -0.43 -28.96
C THR A 250 13.86 -0.78 -28.11
N TRP A 251 12.76 -0.04 -28.29
CA TRP A 251 11.47 -0.32 -27.66
C TRP A 251 10.98 -1.74 -27.94
N HIS A 252 10.94 -2.16 -29.21
CA HIS A 252 10.49 -3.51 -29.58
C HIS A 252 11.31 -4.62 -28.93
N LYS A 253 12.64 -4.45 -28.83
CA LYS A 253 13.51 -5.43 -28.15
C LYS A 253 13.26 -5.49 -26.65
N MET A 254 12.92 -4.36 -26.03
CA MET A 254 12.57 -4.28 -24.62
C MET A 254 11.24 -4.99 -24.33
N VAL A 255 10.22 -4.77 -25.16
CA VAL A 255 8.93 -5.46 -25.05
C VAL A 255 9.09 -6.97 -25.26
N ASP A 256 9.83 -7.40 -26.28
CA ASP A 256 10.13 -8.82 -26.50
C ASP A 256 10.82 -9.47 -25.29
N ARG A 257 11.67 -8.72 -24.57
CA ARG A 257 12.28 -9.20 -23.34
C ARG A 257 11.25 -9.36 -22.22
N LEU A 258 10.41 -8.37 -21.98
CA LEU A 258 9.37 -8.42 -20.94
C LEU A 258 8.38 -9.58 -21.18
N GLN A 259 8.03 -9.85 -22.45
CA GLN A 259 7.19 -10.98 -22.84
C GLN A 259 7.87 -12.32 -22.54
N ARG A 260 9.17 -12.45 -22.85
CA ARG A 260 9.95 -13.66 -22.51
C ARG A 260 10.05 -13.88 -21.00
N ASP A 261 10.07 -12.79 -20.23
CA ASP A 261 10.09 -12.82 -18.78
C ASP A 261 8.66 -12.97 -18.18
N HIS A 262 7.61 -13.11 -19.01
CA HIS A 262 6.19 -13.28 -18.61
C HIS A 262 5.62 -12.12 -17.80
N VAL A 263 6.11 -10.90 -18.03
CA VAL A 263 5.71 -9.68 -17.31
C VAL A 263 4.56 -8.95 -18.03
N VAL A 264 4.52 -9.04 -19.37
CA VAL A 264 3.52 -8.40 -20.26
C VAL A 264 3.02 -9.37 -21.32
#